data_AF-A0A1A7WCJ1-F1
#
_entry.id   AF-A0A1A7WCJ1-F1
#
_cell.length_a   1.000
_cell.length_b   1.000
_cell.length_c   1.000
_cell.angle_alpha   90.00
_cell.angle_beta   90.00
_cell.angle_gamma   90.00
#
_symmetry.space_group_name_H-M   'P 1'
#
loop_
_entity.id
_entity.type
_entity.pdbx_description
1 polymer ?
#
loop_
_entity_poly.entity_id
_entity_poly.type
_entity_poly.pdbx_seq_one_letter_code
_entity_poly.pdbx_strand_id
1 'polypeptide(L)'
;MAGMVEYSLDLQNINLSAIRTVRVLRPLKAINRVPSMRILVNLLLDTLPMLGNVLLLCFFVFFIFGIIGVQLWAGLLRNRCYMEENFTIPSGMTLPAPYYRPEEDDERPFICSLASDNGIMSCSDVPARREGGRICCLDKEDALHRQSLGLSPEPLANGSGAGEALGLCINWNQ
;
A
#
# COMPACT_ATOMS: atom_id res chain seq x y z
N MET A 1 41.18 -6.98 -14.17
CA MET A 1 40.52 -5.75 -14.63
C MET A 1 39.65 -5.13 -13.54
N ALA A 2 38.68 -5.81 -12.93
CA ALA A 2 37.86 -5.22 -11.85
C ALA A 2 38.65 -4.63 -10.64
N GLY A 3 39.74 -5.27 -10.20
CA GLY A 3 40.56 -4.76 -9.10
C GLY A 3 41.39 -3.51 -9.40
N MET A 4 41.75 -3.27 -10.68
CA MET A 4 42.41 -2.03 -11.10
C MET A 4 41.42 -0.87 -11.20
N VAL A 5 40.17 -1.18 -11.58
CA VAL A 5 39.08 -0.21 -11.63
C VAL A 5 38.72 0.29 -10.23
N GLU A 6 38.70 -0.59 -9.21
CA GLU A 6 38.55 -0.15 -7.80
C GLU A 6 39.66 0.82 -7.36
N TYR A 7 40.93 0.54 -7.72
CA TYR A 7 42.07 1.37 -7.32
C TYR A 7 42.07 2.74 -8.03
N SER A 8 41.67 2.78 -9.30
CA SER A 8 41.60 4.02 -10.07
C SER A 8 40.41 4.91 -9.66
N LEU A 9 39.33 4.33 -9.12
CA LEU A 9 38.14 5.05 -8.64
C LEU A 9 38.33 5.56 -7.20
N ASP A 10 39.07 4.84 -6.34
CA ASP A 10 39.47 5.34 -5.00
C ASP A 10 40.32 6.62 -5.12
N LEU A 11 41.16 6.72 -6.16
CA LEU A 11 41.99 7.90 -6.42
C LEU A 11 41.16 9.14 -6.85
N GLN A 12 39.94 8.94 -7.36
CA GLN A 12 39.01 10.02 -7.76
C GLN A 12 37.98 10.39 -6.67
N ASN A 13 38.11 9.90 -5.43
CA ASN A 13 37.24 10.23 -4.28
C ASN A 13 35.73 9.96 -4.50
N ILE A 14 35.39 9.10 -5.46
CA ILE A 14 34.02 8.66 -5.74
C ILE A 14 33.74 7.36 -4.99
N ASN A 15 33.38 7.49 -3.71
CA ASN A 15 33.02 6.39 -2.81
C ASN A 15 31.64 5.80 -3.16
N LEU A 16 31.55 5.05 -4.26
CA LEU A 16 30.35 4.29 -4.59
C LEU A 16 30.29 3.02 -3.72
N SER A 17 29.51 3.05 -2.64
CA SER A 17 29.25 1.88 -1.77
C SER A 17 28.89 0.61 -2.55
N ALA A 18 28.27 0.76 -3.73
CA ALA A 18 27.97 -0.31 -4.68
C ALA A 18 29.21 -1.10 -5.14
N ILE A 19 30.39 -0.48 -5.29
CA ILE A 19 31.60 -1.18 -5.77
C ILE A 19 32.09 -2.24 -4.76
N ARG A 20 31.76 -2.07 -3.48
CA ARG A 20 32.03 -3.06 -2.43
C ARG A 20 31.27 -4.38 -2.67
N THR A 21 30.12 -4.35 -3.34
CA THR A 21 29.33 -5.55 -3.69
C THR A 21 29.98 -6.38 -4.81
N VAL A 22 30.78 -5.78 -5.68
CA VAL A 22 31.53 -6.48 -6.75
C VAL A 22 32.54 -7.48 -6.17
N ARG A 23 33.00 -7.24 -4.93
CA ARG A 23 33.88 -8.17 -4.20
C ARG A 23 33.19 -9.49 -3.84
N VAL A 24 31.86 -9.51 -3.75
CA VAL A 24 31.05 -10.73 -3.53
C VAL A 24 31.12 -11.67 -4.73
N LEU A 25 31.49 -11.19 -5.93
CA LEU A 25 31.72 -12.04 -7.11
C LEU A 25 33.11 -12.69 -7.17
N ARG A 26 34.05 -12.36 -6.27
CA ARG A 26 35.40 -12.97 -6.24
C ARG A 26 35.39 -14.51 -6.10
N PRO A 27 34.49 -15.15 -5.33
CA PRO A 27 34.36 -16.60 -5.26
C PRO A 27 34.01 -17.27 -6.60
N LEU A 28 33.23 -16.60 -7.48
CA LEU A 28 32.95 -17.11 -8.84
C LEU A 28 34.23 -17.19 -9.69
N LYS A 29 35.22 -16.33 -9.44
CA LYS A 29 36.55 -16.42 -10.07
C LYS A 29 37.38 -17.58 -9.51
N ALA A 30 37.16 -17.98 -8.26
CA ALA A 30 37.79 -19.14 -7.63
C ALA A 30 37.19 -20.48 -8.10
N ILE A 31 35.90 -20.52 -8.47
CA ILE A 31 35.28 -21.67 -9.18
C ILE A 31 36.04 -21.96 -10.48
N ASN A 32 36.52 -20.91 -11.14
CA ASN A 32 37.41 -21.00 -12.28
C ASN A 32 38.87 -21.38 -11.93
N ARG A 33 39.18 -21.95 -10.76
CA ARG A 33 40.48 -22.58 -10.47
C ARG A 33 40.39 -24.09 -10.32
N VAL A 34 39.20 -24.63 -10.04
CA VAL A 34 38.99 -26.06 -9.79
C VAL A 34 38.20 -26.69 -10.95
N PRO A 35 38.78 -27.60 -11.73
CA PRO A 35 38.17 -28.15 -12.95
C PRO A 35 36.84 -28.88 -12.70
N SER A 36 36.65 -29.54 -11.54
CA SER A 36 35.39 -30.24 -11.22
C SER A 36 34.18 -29.31 -11.03
N MET A 37 34.36 -28.10 -10.48
CA MET A 37 33.25 -27.15 -10.30
C MET A 37 32.82 -26.49 -11.61
N ARG A 38 33.74 -26.35 -12.57
CA ARG A 38 33.45 -25.79 -13.90
C ARG A 38 32.55 -26.71 -14.73
N ILE A 39 32.69 -28.02 -14.59
CA ILE A 39 31.86 -29.00 -15.31
C ILE A 39 30.39 -28.84 -14.93
N LEU A 40 30.09 -28.67 -13.63
CA LEU A 40 28.73 -28.42 -13.16
C LEU A 40 28.13 -27.12 -13.72
N VAL A 41 28.90 -26.03 -13.71
CA VAL A 41 28.45 -24.74 -14.24
C VAL A 41 28.23 -24.81 -15.75
N ASN A 42 29.14 -25.44 -16.49
CA ASN A 42 28.98 -25.59 -17.94
C ASN A 42 27.77 -26.46 -18.30
N LEU A 43 27.53 -27.57 -17.59
CA LEU A 43 26.32 -28.38 -17.78
C LEU A 43 25.04 -27.57 -17.51
N LEU A 44 25.05 -26.69 -16.50
CA LEU A 44 23.93 -25.79 -16.22
C LEU A 44 23.76 -24.78 -17.37
N LEU A 45 24.84 -24.12 -17.79
CA LEU A 45 24.84 -23.17 -18.89
C LEU A 45 24.41 -23.80 -20.23
N ASP A 46 24.73 -25.07 -20.46
CA ASP A 46 24.33 -25.83 -21.66
C ASP A 46 22.83 -26.14 -21.69
N THR A 47 22.15 -26.16 -20.54
CA THR A 47 20.68 -26.30 -20.47
C THR A 47 19.93 -24.97 -20.56
N LEU A 48 20.58 -23.84 -20.29
CA LEU A 48 20.00 -22.50 -20.45
C LEU A 48 19.46 -22.18 -21.86
N PRO A 49 20.09 -22.57 -22.99
CA PRO A 49 19.52 -22.30 -24.31
C PRO A 49 18.17 -22.99 -24.52
N MET A 50 17.96 -24.19 -23.94
CA MET A 50 16.65 -24.84 -23.97
C MET A 50 15.64 -24.13 -23.06
N LEU A 51 16.08 -23.61 -21.91
CA LEU A 51 15.27 -22.77 -21.03
C LEU A 51 14.88 -21.43 -21.67
N GLY A 52 15.74 -20.89 -22.53
CA GLY A 52 15.53 -19.62 -23.24
C GLY A 52 14.23 -19.60 -24.07
N ASN A 53 13.88 -20.73 -24.69
CA ASN A 53 12.62 -20.86 -25.43
C ASN A 53 11.39 -20.72 -24.52
N VAL A 54 11.44 -21.29 -23.31
CA VAL A 54 10.37 -21.18 -22.31
C VAL A 54 10.32 -19.77 -21.73
N LEU A 55 11.48 -19.16 -21.47
CA LEU A 55 11.59 -17.77 -21.02
C LEU A 55 11.00 -16.79 -22.04
N LEU A 56 11.22 -17.03 -23.34
CA LEU A 56 10.66 -16.22 -24.42
C LEU A 56 9.13 -16.32 -24.43
N LEU A 57 8.57 -17.54 -24.32
CA LEU A 57 7.13 -17.72 -24.20
C LEU A 57 6.58 -17.01 -22.97
N CYS A 58 7.24 -17.18 -21.82
CA CYS A 58 6.87 -16.55 -20.55
C CYS A 58 6.90 -15.01 -20.65
N PHE A 59 7.89 -14.46 -21.35
CA PHE A 59 7.98 -13.03 -21.63
C PHE A 59 6.78 -12.53 -22.44
N PHE A 60 6.39 -13.22 -23.52
CA PHE A 60 5.21 -12.84 -24.30
C PHE A 60 3.92 -12.89 -23.47
N VAL A 61 3.77 -13.92 -22.64
CA VAL A 61 2.62 -14.07 -21.73
C VAL A 61 2.58 -12.90 -20.74
N PHE A 62 3.67 -12.63 -20.03
CA PHE A 62 3.74 -11.50 -19.08
C PHE A 62 3.59 -10.15 -19.76
N PHE A 63 4.08 -9.98 -20.99
CA PHE A 63 3.93 -8.75 -21.72
C PHE A 63 2.46 -8.50 -22.09
N ILE A 64 1.77 -9.47 -22.68
CA ILE A 64 0.36 -9.34 -23.07
C ILE A 64 -0.52 -9.09 -21.83
N PHE A 65 -0.42 -9.94 -20.81
CA PHE A 65 -1.22 -9.78 -19.58
C PHE A 65 -0.81 -8.54 -18.78
N GLY A 66 0.46 -8.13 -18.83
CA GLY A 66 0.95 -6.92 -18.18
C GLY A 66 0.35 -5.67 -18.80
N ILE A 67 0.34 -5.55 -20.14
CA ILE A 67 -0.26 -4.39 -20.83
C ILE A 67 -1.77 -4.35 -20.58
N ILE A 68 -2.46 -5.48 -20.75
CA ILE A 68 -3.90 -5.59 -20.48
C ILE A 68 -4.18 -5.19 -19.02
N GLY A 69 -3.37 -5.68 -18.08
CA GLY A 69 -3.55 -5.40 -16.67
C GLY A 69 -3.34 -3.94 -16.30
N VAL A 70 -2.31 -3.30 -16.86
CA VAL A 70 -2.08 -1.87 -16.64
C VAL A 70 -3.21 -1.05 -17.26
N GLN A 71 -3.72 -1.40 -18.44
CA GLN A 71 -4.81 -0.66 -19.09
C GLN A 71 -6.15 -0.79 -18.37
N LEU A 72 -6.47 -1.95 -17.80
CA LEU A 72 -7.74 -2.16 -17.10
C LEU A 72 -7.73 -1.62 -15.67
N TRP A 73 -6.61 -1.72 -14.96
CA TRP A 73 -6.55 -1.42 -13.52
C TRP A 73 -5.62 -0.25 -13.14
N ALA A 74 -5.14 0.54 -14.11
CA ALA A 74 -4.37 1.74 -13.81
C ALA A 74 -5.21 2.70 -12.95
N GLY A 75 -4.73 2.98 -11.74
CA GLY A 75 -5.33 3.97 -10.85
C GLY A 75 -6.52 3.47 -10.02
N LEU A 76 -7.26 2.45 -10.47
CA LEU A 76 -8.47 1.98 -9.76
C LEU A 76 -8.21 1.57 -8.30
N LEU A 77 -7.07 0.93 -8.01
CA LEU A 77 -6.73 0.51 -6.63
C LEU A 77 -6.38 1.68 -5.69
N ARG A 78 -6.18 2.89 -6.22
CA ARG A 78 -5.91 4.11 -5.44
C ARG A 78 -7.17 4.86 -5.04
N ASN A 79 -8.33 4.49 -5.59
CA ASN A 79 -9.59 5.17 -5.29
C ASN A 79 -9.95 5.02 -3.80
N ARG A 80 -10.30 6.13 -3.16
CA ARG A 80 -10.74 6.21 -1.77
C ARG A 80 -11.94 7.14 -1.69
N CYS A 81 -12.80 6.93 -0.70
CA CYS A 81 -13.91 7.82 -0.42
C CYS A 81 -13.41 9.01 0.41
N TYR A 82 -13.49 10.20 -0.17
CA TYR A 82 -13.24 11.47 0.49
C TYR A 82 -14.57 12.04 0.99
N MET A 83 -14.50 12.82 2.07
CA MET A 83 -15.63 13.67 2.46
C MET A 83 -15.69 14.89 1.55
N GLU A 84 -16.90 15.40 1.32
CA GLU A 84 -17.13 16.62 0.57
C GLU A 84 -16.45 17.83 1.25
N GLU A 85 -15.78 18.69 0.49
CA GLU A 85 -14.93 19.79 0.98
C GLU A 85 -15.67 20.85 1.83
N ASN A 86 -17.01 20.81 1.87
CA ASN A 86 -17.86 21.72 2.64
C ASN A 86 -18.00 21.34 4.13
N PHE A 87 -17.06 20.57 4.68
CA PHE A 87 -17.01 20.26 6.11
C PHE A 87 -16.01 21.17 6.83
N THR A 88 -16.34 22.45 6.94
CA THR A 88 -15.70 23.33 7.93
C THR A 88 -16.33 23.06 9.29
N ILE A 89 -15.78 22.07 10.00
CA ILE A 89 -16.12 21.84 11.41
C ILE A 89 -15.76 23.13 12.18
N PRO A 90 -16.70 23.78 12.88
CA PRO A 90 -16.37 24.86 13.79
C PRO A 90 -15.57 24.30 14.96
N SER A 91 -14.48 24.98 15.30
CA SER A 91 -13.48 24.73 16.33
C SER A 91 -13.91 23.79 17.47
N GLY A 92 -13.38 22.57 17.50
CA GLY A 92 -13.47 21.70 18.68
C GLY A 92 -13.58 20.19 18.44
N MET A 93 -13.94 19.74 17.23
CA MET A 93 -13.91 18.31 16.88
C MET A 93 -12.65 18.00 16.05
N THR A 94 -11.95 16.92 16.39
CA THR A 94 -10.83 16.41 15.59
C THR A 94 -11.37 15.95 14.24
N LEU A 95 -10.90 16.59 13.16
CA LEU A 95 -11.27 16.21 11.80
C LEU A 95 -10.92 14.71 11.62
N PRO A 96 -11.86 13.86 11.18
CA PRO A 96 -11.48 12.51 10.79
C PRO A 96 -10.47 12.59 9.63
N ALA A 97 -9.70 11.52 9.44
CA ALA A 97 -8.74 11.42 8.34
C ALA A 97 -9.39 11.87 7.00
N PRO A 98 -8.64 12.53 6.09
CA PRO A 98 -9.21 13.14 4.87
C PRO A 98 -9.93 12.15 3.95
N TYR A 99 -9.74 10.85 4.16
CA TYR A 99 -10.44 9.77 3.47
C TYR A 99 -10.80 8.66 4.48
N TYR A 100 -11.80 7.85 4.12
CA TYR A 100 -12.21 6.72 4.95
C TYR A 100 -11.07 5.71 5.09
N ARG A 101 -10.65 5.47 6.33
CA ARG A 101 -9.70 4.42 6.69
C ARG A 101 -10.40 3.45 7.65
N PRO A 102 -10.38 2.13 7.39
CA PRO A 102 -10.75 1.11 8.37
C PRO A 102 -9.93 1.26 9.67
N GLU A 103 -10.26 0.49 10.71
CA GLU A 103 -9.51 0.49 11.97
C GLU A 103 -7.99 0.42 11.73
N GLU A 104 -7.20 1.08 12.59
CA GLU A 104 -5.76 1.31 12.32
C GLU A 104 -4.95 0.00 12.14
N ASP A 105 -5.44 -1.11 12.67
CA ASP A 105 -4.88 -2.46 12.57
C ASP A 105 -5.24 -3.21 11.26
N ASP A 106 -6.18 -2.70 10.46
CA ASP A 106 -6.57 -3.37 9.22
C ASP A 106 -5.61 -3.07 8.07
N GLU A 107 -4.88 -4.09 7.62
CA GLU A 107 -3.99 -4.03 6.45
C GLU A 107 -4.75 -3.82 5.12
N ARG A 108 -6.09 -3.88 5.14
CA ARG A 108 -6.94 -3.88 3.94
C ARG A 108 -7.63 -2.53 3.75
N PRO A 109 -7.19 -1.69 2.81
CA PRO A 109 -7.87 -0.43 2.54
C PRO A 109 -9.23 -0.68 1.86
N PHE A 110 -10.22 0.14 2.19
CA PHE A 110 -11.47 0.21 1.43
C PHE A 110 -11.22 0.95 0.11
N ILE A 111 -11.48 0.28 -1.01
CA ILE A 111 -11.27 0.81 -2.36
C ILE A 111 -12.65 0.99 -2.98
N CYS A 112 -12.97 2.15 -3.53
CA CYS A 112 -14.27 2.38 -4.16
C CYS A 112 -14.18 2.45 -5.69
N SER A 113 -15.27 2.11 -6.38
CA SER A 113 -15.44 2.40 -7.81
C SER A 113 -16.06 3.78 -8.02
N LEU A 114 -15.68 4.43 -9.13
CA LEU A 114 -16.37 5.64 -9.57
C LEU A 114 -17.76 5.30 -10.09
N ALA A 115 -18.64 6.29 -10.16
CA ALA A 115 -19.99 6.13 -10.72
C ALA A 115 -20.01 5.69 -12.20
N SER A 116 -18.90 5.90 -12.93
CA SER A 116 -18.72 5.44 -14.31
C SER A 116 -18.34 3.96 -14.40
N ASP A 117 -17.83 3.38 -13.33
CA ASP A 117 -17.25 2.04 -13.33
C ASP A 117 -18.22 1.06 -12.67
N ASN A 118 -18.41 -0.11 -13.28
CA ASN A 118 -19.27 -1.18 -12.75
C ASN A 118 -18.58 -1.97 -11.62
N GLY A 119 -18.02 -1.28 -10.64
CA GLY A 119 -17.37 -1.90 -9.50
C GLY A 119 -18.35 -2.43 -8.45
N ILE A 120 -17.84 -3.29 -7.56
CA ILE A 120 -18.64 -4.00 -6.55
C ILE A 120 -18.93 -3.13 -5.32
N MET A 121 -18.14 -2.08 -5.12
CA MET A 121 -18.10 -1.32 -3.87
C MET A 121 -18.12 0.18 -4.17
N SER A 122 -19.16 0.86 -3.71
CA SER A 122 -19.37 2.30 -3.86
C SER A 122 -19.15 3.03 -2.53
N CYS A 123 -19.05 4.36 -2.55
CA CYS A 123 -18.91 5.14 -1.31
C CYS A 123 -20.17 5.13 -0.43
N SER A 124 -21.33 4.75 -0.97
CA SER A 124 -22.55 4.49 -0.21
C SER A 124 -22.54 3.16 0.54
N ASP A 125 -21.65 2.23 0.19
CA ASP A 125 -21.52 0.93 0.86
C ASP A 125 -20.50 0.98 2.01
N VAL A 126 -19.98 2.16 2.34
CA VAL A 126 -18.98 2.31 3.41
C VAL A 126 -19.63 1.97 4.76
N PRO A 127 -19.06 1.01 5.52
CA PRO A 127 -19.61 0.65 6.81
C PRO A 127 -19.40 1.79 7.82
N ALA A 128 -20.37 1.93 8.73
CA ALA A 128 -20.34 2.94 9.78
C ALA A 128 -19.02 2.87 10.56
N ARG A 129 -18.42 4.04 10.78
CA ARG A 129 -17.13 4.17 11.50
C ARG A 129 -17.27 3.57 12.89
N ARG A 130 -16.25 2.85 13.34
CA ARG A 130 -16.14 2.35 14.71
C ARG A 130 -14.98 3.04 15.42
N GLU A 131 -15.22 3.47 16.65
CA GLU A 131 -14.19 4.09 17.50
C GLU A 131 -14.25 3.44 18.88
N GLY A 132 -13.16 2.79 19.29
CA GLY A 132 -13.10 2.07 20.57
C GLY A 132 -14.16 0.97 20.73
N GLY A 133 -14.54 0.29 19.64
CA GLY A 133 -15.56 -0.76 19.63
C GLY A 133 -17.02 -0.29 19.60
N ARG A 134 -17.27 1.04 19.55
CA ARG A 134 -18.61 1.62 19.41
C ARG A 134 -18.86 2.09 17.98
N ILE A 135 -20.10 1.96 17.51
CA ILE A 135 -20.50 2.43 16.19
C ILE A 135 -20.83 3.94 16.28
N CYS A 136 -20.30 4.72 15.33
CA CYS A 136 -20.63 6.11 15.12
C CYS A 136 -21.98 6.23 14.42
N CYS A 137 -22.97 6.82 15.08
CA CYS A 137 -24.34 6.90 14.57
C CYS A 137 -24.84 8.35 14.39
N LEU A 138 -23.98 9.35 14.58
CA LEU A 138 -24.39 10.74 14.54
C LEU A 138 -24.39 11.24 13.09
N ASP A 139 -25.56 11.65 12.60
CA ASP A 139 -25.71 12.29 11.29
C ASP A 139 -25.16 13.73 11.33
N LYS A 140 -24.77 14.25 10.16
CA LYS A 140 -24.22 15.61 10.01
C LYS A 140 -25.10 16.70 10.63
N GLU A 141 -26.40 16.59 10.41
CA GLU A 141 -27.40 17.58 10.83
C GLU A 141 -27.57 17.60 12.36
N ASP A 142 -27.55 16.42 12.97
CA ASP A 142 -27.63 16.25 14.42
C ASP A 142 -26.35 16.71 15.14
N ALA A 143 -25.19 16.50 14.51
CA ALA A 143 -23.92 17.03 15.00
C ALA A 143 -23.94 18.57 15.04
N LEU A 144 -24.43 19.22 13.97
CA LEU A 144 -24.59 20.68 13.90
C LEU A 144 -25.63 21.19 14.90
N HIS A 145 -26.73 20.46 15.09
CA HIS A 145 -27.75 20.83 16.07
C HIS A 145 -27.22 20.76 17.50
N ARG A 146 -26.50 19.69 17.88
CA ARG A 146 -25.85 19.60 19.19
C ARG A 146 -24.80 20.67 19.41
N GLN A 147 -24.05 21.00 18.36
CA GLN A 147 -23.07 22.09 18.40
C GLN A 147 -23.76 23.45 18.62
N SER A 148 -24.91 23.70 17.99
CA SER A 148 -25.71 24.91 18.20
C SER A 148 -26.23 25.03 19.64
N LEU A 149 -26.40 23.89 20.33
CA LEU A 149 -26.79 23.81 21.73
C LEU A 149 -25.61 23.91 22.71
N GLY A 150 -24.37 24.07 22.22
CA GLY A 150 -23.17 24.21 23.06
C GLY A 150 -22.79 22.94 23.84
N LEU A 151 -23.37 21.79 23.49
CA LEU A 151 -23.10 20.52 24.13
C LEU A 151 -21.81 19.92 23.53
N SER A 152 -20.68 20.11 24.21
CA SER A 152 -19.42 19.44 23.89
C SER A 152 -19.62 17.91 23.89
N PRO A 153 -19.03 17.16 22.93
CA PRO A 153 -19.01 15.71 22.98
C PRO A 153 -17.94 15.27 23.99
N GLU A 154 -18.19 15.46 25.29
CA GLU A 154 -17.45 14.68 26.28
C GLU A 154 -17.98 13.24 26.28
N PRO A 155 -17.10 12.23 26.33
CA PRO A 155 -17.54 10.86 26.52
C PRO A 155 -18.21 10.80 27.89
N LEU A 156 -19.47 10.37 27.95
CA LEU A 156 -20.15 10.05 29.21
C LEU A 156 -19.43 8.86 29.87
N ALA A 157 -18.34 9.17 30.57
CA ALA A 157 -17.68 8.32 31.54
C ALA A 157 -18.51 8.38 32.83
N ASN A 158 -19.63 7.67 32.84
CA ASN A 158 -20.29 7.06 34.00
C ASN A 158 -21.78 6.86 33.69
N GLY A 159 -22.08 5.71 33.10
CA GLY A 159 -23.44 5.22 32.96
C GLY A 159 -23.40 3.70 33.01
N SER A 160 -23.48 3.14 34.21
CA SER A 160 -23.75 1.73 34.43
C SER A 160 -25.19 1.43 33.99
N GLY A 161 -25.38 1.17 32.70
CA GLY A 161 -26.67 0.80 32.13
C GLY A 161 -26.44 -0.06 30.90
N ALA A 162 -26.95 -1.29 30.92
CA ALA A 162 -26.96 -2.20 29.78
C ALA A 162 -27.87 -1.64 28.68
N GLY A 163 -27.29 -0.86 27.78
CA GLY A 163 -27.90 -0.33 26.57
C GLY A 163 -26.77 0.22 25.70
N GLU A 164 -26.71 -0.19 24.44
CA GLU A 164 -25.61 0.08 23.50
C GLU A 164 -25.12 1.52 23.57
N ALA A 165 -23.88 1.70 24.02
CA ALA A 165 -23.25 3.01 24.14
C ALA A 165 -23.03 3.61 22.73
N LEU A 166 -23.94 4.47 22.30
CA LEU A 166 -23.88 5.24 21.05
C LEU A 166 -22.60 6.11 21.04
N GLY A 167 -21.77 5.94 20.01
CA GLY A 167 -20.58 6.79 19.80
C GLY A 167 -21.00 8.19 19.32
N LEU A 168 -20.50 9.26 19.96
CA LEU A 168 -20.73 10.66 19.57
C LEU A 168 -19.94 11.10 18.32
N CYS A 169 -19.50 10.14 17.51
CA CYS A 169 -18.73 10.37 16.30
C CYS A 169 -19.64 10.40 15.07
N ILE A 170 -19.24 11.16 14.06
CA ILE A 170 -19.98 11.35 12.80
C ILE A 170 -19.89 10.06 11.97
N ASN A 171 -21.03 9.60 11.44
CA ASN A 171 -21.06 8.48 10.50
C ASN A 171 -20.42 8.91 9.16
N TRP A 172 -19.59 8.07 8.56
CA TRP A 172 -18.99 8.41 7.26
C TRP A 172 -20.00 8.33 6.10
N ASN A 173 -21.09 7.56 6.27
CA ASN A 173 -22.08 7.26 5.24
C ASN A 173 -23.33 8.17 5.27
N GLN A 174 -23.41 9.14 6.20
CA GLN A 174 -24.57 10.02 6.40
C GLN A 174 -24.13 11.42 6.83
#